data_AF-A0A2S8Q119-F1
#
_entry.id   AF-A0A2S8Q119-F1
#
_cell.length_a   1.000
_cell.length_b   1.000
_cell.length_c   1.000
_cell.angle_alpha   90.00
_cell.angle_beta   90.00
_cell.angle_gamma   90.00
#
_symmetry.space_group_name_H-M   'P 1'
#
loop_
_entity.id
_entity.type
_entity.pdbx_description
1 polymer ?
#
loop_
_entity_poly.entity_id
_entity_poly.type
_entity_poly.pdbx_seq_one_letter_code
_entity_poly.pdbx_strand_id
1 'polypeptide(L)' 'MKKSYAISFQIINTIKVNNKPWGIQDSSSKFIYGDSVTKNLFTLLYNHLIIKGFMIINHPKIWDNRELN' A
#
# COMPACT_ATOMS: atom_id res chain seq x y z
N MET A 1 6.34 -17.74 5.94
CA MET A 1 6.95 -17.01 7.08
C MET A 1 6.52 -15.56 7.01
N LYS A 2 5.93 -15.03 8.08
CA LYS A 2 5.51 -13.62 8.16
C LYS A 2 6.78 -12.77 8.30
N LYS A 3 7.08 -11.90 7.33
CA LYS A 3 8.18 -10.95 7.46
C LYS A 3 7.70 -9.76 8.30
N SER A 4 8.34 -9.55 9.45
CA SER A 4 8.23 -8.29 10.19
C SER A 4 9.15 -7.27 9.50
N TYR A 5 8.61 -6.11 9.17
CA TYR A 5 9.39 -4.99 8.64
C TYR A 5 9.49 -3.96 9.76
N ALA A 6 10.72 -3.62 10.17
CA ALA A 6 10.95 -2.48 11.05
C ALA A 6 11.08 -1.23 10.17
N ILE A 7 10.10 -0.33 10.25
CA ILE A 7 10.10 0.94 9.52
C ILE A 7 10.45 2.03 10.52
N SER A 8 11.51 2.80 10.24
CA SER A 8 11.93 3.89 11.12
C SER A 8 10.89 5.02 11.15
N PHE A 9 10.53 5.49 12.34
CA PHE A 9 9.61 6.60 12.53
C PHE A 9 10.11 7.90 11.89
N GLN A 10 11.44 8.10 11.83
CA GLN A 10 12.03 9.26 11.15
C GLN A 10 11.67 9.27 9.67
N ILE A 11 11.74 8.11 9.00
CA ILE A 11 11.36 7.97 7.58
C ILE A 11 9.88 8.33 7.42
N ILE A 12 9.01 7.81 8.29
CA ILE A 12 7.56 8.11 8.26
C ILE A 12 7.32 9.61 8.42
N ASN A 13 7.98 10.26 9.37
CA ASN A 13 7.80 11.69 9.61
C ASN A 13 8.29 12.53 8.44
N THR A 14 9.45 12.21 7.87
CA THR A 14 9.97 12.91 6.69
C THR A 14 9.01 12.81 5.51
N ILE A 15 8.43 11.63 5.26
CA ILE A 15 7.49 11.44 4.15
C ILE A 15 6.16 12.16 4.42
N LYS A 16 5.66 12.16 5.66
CA LYS A 16 4.42 12.85 6.05
C LYS A 16 4.47 14.37 5.83
N VAL A 17 5.63 15.02 6.00
CA VAL A 17 5.78 16.48 5.84
C VAL A 17 5.42 16.96 4.43
N ASN A 18 5.52 16.10 3.42
CA ASN A 18 5.27 16.50 2.03
C ASN A 18 3.77 16.54 1.66
N ASN A 19 2.85 16.12 2.54
CA ASN A 19 1.40 16.06 2.33
C ASN A 19 0.94 15.40 1.01
N LYS A 20 1.81 14.61 0.38
CA LYS A 20 1.53 13.86 -0.84
C LYS A 20 1.19 12.41 -0.49
N PRO A 21 0.34 11.74 -1.28
CA PRO A 21 0.09 10.31 -1.13
C PRO A 21 1.39 9.52 -1.17
N TRP A 22 1.61 8.65 -0.19
CA TRP A 22 2.80 7.79 -0.14
C TRP A 22 2.51 6.37 0.35
N GLY A 23 3.35 5.44 -0.11
CA GLY A 23 3.34 4.05 0.32
C GLY A 23 4.72 3.43 0.21
N ILE A 24 4.98 2.45 1.07
CA ILE A 24 6.21 1.67 1.10
C ILE A 24 5.86 0.27 0.59
N GLN A 25 6.60 -0.21 -0.39
CA GLN A 25 6.44 -1.54 -0.95
C GLN A 25 7.66 -2.40 -0.63
N ASP A 26 7.46 -3.72 -0.57
CA ASP A 26 8.57 -4.66 -0.61
C ASP A 26 9.01 -4.92 -2.06
N SER A 27 10.07 -5.73 -2.22
CA SER A 27 10.60 -6.08 -3.54
C SER A 27 9.64 -6.89 -4.43
N SER A 28 8.52 -7.38 -3.88
CA SER A 28 7.45 -8.03 -4.63
C SER A 28 6.32 -7.07 -5.03
N SER A 29 6.55 -5.76 -4.90
CA SER A 29 5.59 -4.69 -5.18
C SER A 29 4.31 -4.78 -4.34
N LYS A 30 4.38 -5.41 -3.15
CA LYS A 30 3.28 -5.43 -2.18
C LYS A 30 3.42 -4.28 -1.21
N PHE A 31 2.33 -3.54 -0.98
CA PHE A 31 2.32 -2.48 0.02
C PHE A 31 2.50 -3.07 1.42
N ILE A 32 3.53 -2.61 2.12
CA ILE A 32 3.83 -3.02 3.49
C ILE A 32 3.37 -1.99 4.52
N TYR A 33 3.29 -0.73 4.11
CA TYR A 33 2.81 0.41 4.88
C TYR A 33 2.47 1.58 3.93
N GLY A 34 1.66 2.53 4.34
CA GLY A 34 1.33 3.71 3.56
C GLY A 34 0.23 4.53 4.21
N ASP A 35 -0.01 5.74 3.70
CA ASP A 35 -1.11 6.53 4.20
C ASP A 35 -2.48 5.98 3.74
N SER A 36 -3.53 6.37 4.47
CA SER A 36 -4.90 5.91 4.19
C SER A 36 -5.43 6.41 2.84
N VAL A 37 -5.00 7.60 2.40
CA VAL A 37 -5.41 8.21 1.12
C VAL A 37 -4.88 7.38 -0.06
N THR A 38 -3.63 6.95 0.02
CA THR A 38 -2.93 6.09 -0.93
C THR A 38 -3.56 4.72 -0.96
N LYS A 39 -3.86 4.13 0.21
CA LYS A 39 -4.58 2.86 0.30
C LYS A 39 -5.92 2.94 -0.43
N ASN A 40 -6.70 4.00 -0.22
CA ASN A 40 -7.98 4.20 -0.90
C ASN A 40 -7.82 4.44 -2.40
N LEU A 41 -6.89 5.30 -2.81
CA LEU A 41 -6.67 5.63 -4.21
C LEU A 41 -6.26 4.40 -5.03
N PHE A 42 -5.30 3.61 -4.53
CA PHE A 42 -4.87 2.38 -5.19
C PHE A 42 -5.99 1.33 -5.22
N THR A 43 -6.78 1.20 -4.15
CA THR A 43 -7.93 0.28 -4.13
C THR A 43 -8.97 0.69 -5.18
N LEU A 44 -9.29 1.98 -5.27
CA LEU A 44 -10.27 2.50 -6.21
C LEU A 44 -9.80 2.37 -7.66
N LEU A 45 -8.54 2.74 -7.94
CA LEU A 45 -7.93 2.58 -9.27
C LEU A 45 -7.92 1.10 -9.67
N TYR A 46 -7.52 0.21 -8.76
CA TYR A 46 -7.46 -1.22 -9.01
C TYR A 46 -8.84 -1.80 -9.34
N ASN A 47 -9.85 -1.47 -8.54
CA ASN A 47 -11.23 -1.88 -8.80
C ASN A 47 -11.74 -1.33 -10.15
N HIS A 48 -11.43 -0.08 -10.46
CA HIS A 48 -11.78 0.54 -11.74
C HIS A 48 -11.17 -0.21 -12.93
N LEU A 49 -9.88 -0.57 -12.84
CA LEU A 49 -9.17 -1.31 -13.88
C LEU A 49 -9.72 -2.72 -14.07
N ILE A 50 -10.11 -3.41 -12.99
CA ILE A 50 -10.77 -4.72 -13.06
C ILE A 50 -12.14 -4.61 -13.75
N ILE A 51 -12.99 -3.67 -13.32
CA ILE A 51 -14.33 -3.47 -13.89
C ILE A 51 -14.24 -3.20 -15.40
N LYS A 52 -13.22 -2.45 -15.81
CA LYS A 52 -12.98 -2.12 -17.22
C LYS A 52 -12.27 -3.24 -18.00
N GLY A 53 -11.96 -4.37 -17.37
CA GLY A 53 -11.33 -5.52 -18.01
C GLY A 53 -9.85 -5.31 -18.37
N PHE A 54 -9.21 -4.25 -17.88
CA PHE A 54 -7.79 -3.97 -18.12
C PHE A 54 -6.85 -4.86 -17.27
N MET A 55 -7.36 -5.48 -16.21
CA MET A 55 -6.62 -6.38 -15.32
C MET A 55 -7.41 -7.67 -15.10
N ILE A 56 -6.78 -8.82 -15.30
CA ILE A 56 -7.32 -10.16 -14.97
C ILE A 56 -6.39 -10.78 -13.92
N ILE A 57 -6.77 -10.75 -12.64
CA ILE A 57 -5.96 -11.36 -11.56
C ILE A 57 -6.86 -12.02 -10.50
N ASN A 58 -6.48 -13.23 -10.08
CA ASN A 58 -6.96 -13.91 -8.89
C ASN A 58 -6.69 -13.05 -7.63
N HIS A 59 -7.70 -12.32 -7.17
CA HIS A 59 -7.81 -11.56 -5.92
C HIS A 59 -6.47 -11.34 -5.15
N PRO A 60 -5.61 -10.39 -5.55
CA PRO A 60 -4.39 -10.15 -4.82
C PRO A 60 -4.72 -9.44 -3.51
N LYS A 61 -4.23 -10.00 -2.41
CA LYS A 61 -4.15 -9.33 -1.11
C LYS A 61 -3.15 -8.17 -1.23
N ILE A 62 -3.55 -7.07 -1.87
CA ILE A 62 -2.71 -5.88 -2.14
C ILE A 62 -2.34 -5.16 -0.85
N TRP A 63 -3.13 -5.35 0.20
CA TRP A 63 -2.88 -4.84 1.54
C TRP A 63 -3.04 -5.97 2.55
N ASP A 64 -1.93 -6.47 3.09
CA ASP A 64 -1.99 -7.19 4.36
C ASP A 64 -2.29 -6.14 5.44
N ASN A 65 -3.48 -6.20 6.04
CA ASN A 65 -3.89 -5.35 7.15
C ASN A 65 -2.95 -5.58 8.36
N ARG A 66 -1.84 -4.87 8.37
CA ARG A 66 -1.01 -4.64 9.55
C ARG A 66 -1.33 -3.25 10.06
N GLU A 67 -2.48 -3.13 10.72
CA GLU A 67 -2.64 -2.09 11.71
C GLU A 67 -1.62 -2.40 12.81
N LEU A 68 -0.66 -1.51 12.96
CA LEU A 68 0.32 -1.55 14.03
C LEU A 68 -0.43 -1.37 15.35
N ASN A 69 -0.60 -2.46 16.10
CA ASN A 69 -0.71 -2.37 17.56
C ASN A 69 0.67 -2.06 18.14
#